data_AF-A0A5B7BS32-F1
#
_entry.id   AF-A0A5B7BS32-F1
#
_cell.length_a   1.000
_cell.length_b   1.000
_cell.length_c   1.000
_cell.angle_alpha   90.00
_cell.angle_beta   90.00
_cell.angle_gamma   90.00
#
_symmetry.space_group_name_H-M   'P 1'
#
loop_
_entity.id
_entity.type
_entity.pdbx_description
1 polymer ?
#
loop_
_entity_poly.entity_id
_entity_poly.type
_entity_poly.pdbx_seq_one_letter_code
_entity_poly.pdbx_strand_id
1 'polypeptide(L)'
;YVKCGDMVHARKVFQGIPAPDDVAWTAMISGCVENGYEDRALSIYHQMRQSGVPPDEYTFATLIKASSCLTALEQGRQIHANVIKSDCASDPFVGTSLVDMYAK
;
A
#
# COMPACT_ATOMS: atom_id res chain seq x y z
N TYR A 1 -12.10 -2.71 13.43
CA TYR A 1 -11.07 -3.78 13.37
C TYR A 1 -9.73 -3.21 12.97
N VAL A 2 -9.58 -2.77 11.71
CA VAL A 2 -8.36 -2.18 11.15
C VAL A 2 -7.83 -0.96 11.95
N LYS A 3 -8.72 0.01 12.23
CA LYS A 3 -8.42 1.20 13.07
C LYS A 3 -8.18 0.91 14.56
N CYS A 4 -8.46 -0.30 15.02
CA CYS A 4 -8.28 -0.72 16.42
C CYS A 4 -7.05 -1.63 16.60
N GLY A 5 -6.26 -1.84 15.54
CA GLY A 5 -5.11 -2.74 15.53
C GLY A 5 -5.41 -4.23 15.51
N ASP A 6 -6.69 -4.60 15.43
CA ASP A 6 -7.10 -6.00 15.33
C ASP A 6 -7.09 -6.49 13.88
N MET A 7 -5.88 -6.64 13.37
CA MET A 7 -5.63 -7.08 12.00
C MET A 7 -6.00 -8.56 11.77
N VAL A 8 -6.09 -9.36 12.84
CA VAL A 8 -6.49 -10.76 12.77
C VAL A 8 -7.99 -10.87 12.44
N HIS A 9 -8.84 -10.12 13.14
CA HIS A 9 -10.27 -10.10 12.83
C HIS A 9 -10.56 -9.37 11.52
N ALA A 10 -9.84 -8.28 11.22
CA ALA A 10 -9.95 -7.60 9.93
C ALA A 10 -9.69 -8.56 8.76
N ARG A 11 -8.61 -9.36 8.83
CA ARG A 11 -8.29 -10.36 7.81
C ARG A 11 -9.35 -11.46 7.70
N LYS A 12 -9.88 -11.96 8.82
CA LYS A 12 -10.95 -12.97 8.81
C LYS A 12 -12.21 -12.45 8.11
N VAL A 13 -12.62 -11.22 8.40
CA VAL A 13 -13.75 -10.58 7.74
C VAL A 13 -13.47 -10.42 6.25
N PHE A 14 -12.27 -9.92 5.90
CA PHE A 14 -11.87 -9.74 4.51
C PHE A 14 -11.86 -11.05 3.70
N GLN A 15 -11.34 -12.14 4.27
CA GLN A 15 -11.34 -13.46 3.64
C GLN A 15 -12.75 -14.06 3.48
N GLY A 16 -13.74 -13.56 4.23
CA GLY A 16 -15.13 -13.93 4.07
C GLY A 16 -15.85 -13.20 2.94
N ILE A 17 -15.21 -12.21 2.29
CA ILE A 17 -15.82 -11.46 1.19
C ILE A 17 -15.53 -12.20 -0.13
N PRO A 18 -16.54 -12.75 -0.82
CA PRO A 18 -16.35 -13.56 -2.02
C PRO A 18 -15.82 -12.78 -3.23
N ALA A 19 -15.96 -11.45 -3.24
CA ALA A 19 -15.36 -10.55 -4.22
C ALA A 19 -15.16 -9.17 -3.57
N PRO A 20 -14.01 -8.91 -2.93
CA PRO A 20 -13.75 -7.63 -2.29
C PRO A 20 -13.65 -6.53 -3.35
N ASP A 21 -14.41 -5.46 -3.15
CA ASP A 21 -14.33 -4.23 -3.94
C ASP A 21 -13.08 -3.42 -3.61
N ASP A 22 -12.78 -2.41 -4.43
CA ASP A 22 -11.62 -1.54 -4.28
C ASP A 22 -11.50 -0.93 -2.87
N VAL A 23 -12.61 -0.55 -2.24
CA VAL A 23 -12.61 0.06 -0.90
C VAL A 23 -12.21 -0.97 0.15
N ALA A 24 -12.67 -2.22 0.03
CA ALA A 24 -12.29 -3.30 0.93
C ALA A 24 -10.79 -3.64 0.85
N TRP A 25 -10.21 -3.67 -0.36
CA TRP A 25 -8.78 -3.84 -0.56
C TRP A 25 -7.99 -2.68 0.03
N THR A 26 -8.39 -1.45 -0.32
CA THR A 26 -7.75 -0.23 0.15
C THR A 26 -7.77 -0.15 1.67
N ALA A 27 -8.90 -0.43 2.32
CA ALA A 27 -9.01 -0.43 3.78
C ALA A 27 -8.08 -1.45 4.45
N MET A 28 -7.93 -2.65 3.87
CA MET A 28 -7.02 -3.67 4.37
C MET A 28 -5.55 -3.29 4.20
N ILE A 29 -5.19 -2.74 3.04
CA ILE A 29 -3.82 -2.25 2.77
C ILE A 29 -3.49 -1.13 3.75
N SER A 30 -4.38 -0.14 3.89
CA SER A 30 -4.11 1.03 4.72
C SER A 30 -3.89 0.69 6.18
N GLY A 31 -4.71 -0.15 6.80
CA GLY A 31 -4.38 -0.50 8.18
C GLY A 31 -3.37 -1.60 8.36
N CYS A 32 -2.98 -2.36 7.33
CA CYS A 32 -1.71 -3.08 7.41
C CYS A 32 -0.56 -2.09 7.60
N VAL A 33 -0.54 -0.99 6.83
CA VAL A 33 0.48 0.06 6.95
C VAL A 33 0.38 0.81 8.28
N GLU A 34 -0.82 1.21 8.73
CA GLU A 34 -0.99 1.93 10.01
C GLU A 34 -0.58 1.09 11.24
N ASN A 35 -0.59 -0.23 11.12
CA ASN A 35 -0.20 -1.15 12.20
C ASN A 35 1.23 -1.72 12.06
N GLY A 36 2.04 -1.21 11.14
CA GLY A 36 3.43 -1.66 10.95
C GLY A 36 3.55 -3.06 10.36
N TYR A 37 2.58 -3.47 9.54
CA TYR A 37 2.57 -4.72 8.78
C TYR A 37 2.73 -4.45 7.29
N GLU A 38 3.76 -3.71 6.90
CA GLU A 38 3.97 -3.23 5.54
C GLU A 38 4.19 -4.38 4.53
N ASP A 39 4.87 -5.45 4.94
CA ASP A 39 5.01 -6.69 4.14
C ASP A 39 3.64 -7.30 3.80
N ARG A 40 2.72 -7.31 4.76
CA ARG A 40 1.35 -7.79 4.53
C ARG A 40 0.56 -6.83 3.63
N ALA A 41 0.79 -5.52 3.75
CA ALA A 41 0.16 -4.54 2.87
C ALA A 41 0.54 -4.79 1.41
N LEU A 42 1.82 -5.08 1.13
CA LEU A 42 2.31 -5.43 -0.20
C LEU A 42 1.74 -6.76 -0.70
N SER A 43 1.65 -7.77 0.17
CA SER A 43 1.01 -9.05 -0.18
C SER A 43 -0.47 -8.87 -0.56
N ILE A 44 -1.21 -8.02 0.15
CA ILE A 44 -2.62 -7.73 -0.12
C ILE A 44 -2.76 -6.93 -1.42
N TYR A 45 -1.90 -5.94 -1.66
CA TYR A 45 -1.83 -5.23 -2.94
C TYR A 45 -1.57 -6.17 -4.12
N HIS A 46 -0.70 -7.17 -3.96
CA HIS A 46 -0.45 -8.16 -5.00
C HIS A 46 -1.72 -9.00 -5.30
N GLN A 47 -2.46 -9.40 -4.26
CA GLN A 47 -3.71 -10.13 -4.40
C GLN A 47 -4.82 -9.29 -5.05
N MET A 48 -4.91 -8.00 -4.73
CA MET A 48 -5.82 -7.05 -5.37
C MET A 48 -5.59 -7.02 -6.88
N ARG A 49 -4.32 -6.88 -7.30
CA ARG A 49 -3.94 -6.89 -8.72
C ARG A 49 -4.24 -8.23 -9.41
N GLN A 50 -3.96 -9.34 -8.76
CA GLN A 50 -4.27 -10.67 -9.28
C GLN A 50 -5.78 -10.90 -9.44
N SER A 51 -6.59 -10.26 -8.60
CA SER A 51 -8.05 -10.29 -8.66
C SER A 51 -8.64 -9.36 -9.73
N GLY A 52 -7.79 -8.64 -10.47
CA GLY A 52 -8.22 -7.71 -11.53
C GLY A 52 -8.81 -6.41 -11.01
N VAL A 53 -8.68 -6.13 -9.71
CA VAL A 53 -9.16 -4.87 -9.11
C VAL A 53 -8.05 -3.83 -9.26
N PRO A 54 -8.30 -2.70 -9.95
CA PRO A 54 -7.30 -1.67 -10.15
C PRO A 54 -7.05 -0.91 -8.84
N PRO A 55 -5.80 -0.73 -8.39
CA PRO A 55 -5.49 0.11 -7.24
C PRO A 55 -5.77 1.59 -7.54
N ASP A 56 -6.42 2.27 -6.59
CA ASP A 56 -6.68 3.70 -6.64
C ASP A 56 -5.49 4.55 -6.12
N GLU A 57 -5.50 5.86 -6.37
CA GLU A 57 -4.48 6.83 -5.93
C GLU A 57 -4.17 6.73 -4.43
N TYR A 58 -5.20 6.49 -3.61
CA TYR A 58 -5.03 6.37 -2.17
C TYR A 58 -4.27 5.08 -1.78
N THR A 59 -4.47 3.99 -2.53
CA THR A 59 -3.73 2.74 -2.33
C THR A 59 -2.25 2.93 -2.60
N PHE A 60 -1.90 3.64 -3.67
CA PHE A 60 -0.50 3.95 -3.99
C PHE A 60 0.15 4.86 -2.94
N ALA A 61 -0.52 5.93 -2.53
CA ALA A 61 -0.02 6.83 -1.49
C ALA A 61 0.25 6.07 -0.18
N THR A 62 -0.63 5.14 0.19
CA THR A 62 -0.46 4.32 1.39
C THR A 62 0.75 3.39 1.28
N LEU A 63 0.96 2.74 0.13
CA LEU A 63 2.11 1.85 -0.09
C LEU A 63 3.45 2.59 -0.12
N ILE A 64 3.47 3.81 -0.69
CA ILE A 64 4.64 4.69 -0.65
C ILE A 64 4.98 5.02 0.80
N LYS A 65 4.00 5.44 1.60
CA LYS A 65 4.18 5.72 3.03
C LYS A 65 4.71 4.51 3.80
N ALA A 66 4.19 3.31 3.50
CA ALA A 66 4.68 2.06 4.08
C ALA A 66 6.17 1.83 3.80
N SER A 67 6.59 2.19 2.59
CA SER A 67 7.96 1.99 2.12
C SER A 67 8.94 3.04 2.67
N SER A 68 8.44 4.20 3.11
CA SER A 68 9.21 5.20 3.86
C SER A 68 9.32 4.88 5.36
N CYS A 69 8.41 4.05 5.90
CA CYS A 69 8.45 3.54 7.28
C CYS A 69 9.38 2.33 7.42
N LEU A 70 9.35 1.42 6.43
CA LEU A 70 10.35 0.38 6.30
C LEU A 70 11.70 1.04 5.98
N THR A 71 12.74 0.72 6.74
CA THR A 71 14.15 0.94 6.35
C THR A 71 14.54 0.00 5.19
N ALA A 72 13.64 -0.20 4.22
CA ALA A 72 13.75 -1.12 3.09
C ALA A 72 13.93 -0.31 1.80
N LEU A 73 15.13 0.25 1.64
CA LEU A 73 15.61 0.91 0.41
C LEU A 73 15.35 0.10 -0.87
N GLU A 74 15.20 -1.22 -0.76
CA GLU A 74 14.95 -2.13 -1.88
C GLU A 74 13.49 -2.11 -2.36
N GLN A 75 12.52 -1.96 -1.45
CA GLN A 75 11.09 -1.83 -1.79
C GLN A 75 10.79 -0.41 -2.33
N GLY A 76 11.40 0.60 -1.72
CA GLY A 76 11.35 1.99 -2.21
C GLY A 76 11.84 2.13 -3.66
N ARG A 77 12.90 1.40 -4.03
CA ARG A 77 13.39 1.36 -5.42
C ARG A 77 12.41 0.73 -6.41
N GLN A 78 11.70 -0.32 -6.02
CA GLN A 78 10.68 -0.94 -6.89
C GLN A 78 9.50 -0.01 -7.13
N ILE A 79 9.08 0.73 -6.10
CA ILE A 79 8.00 1.71 -6.20
C ILE A 79 8.42 2.91 -7.04
N HIS A 80 9.64 3.42 -6.86
CA HIS A 80 10.21 4.47 -7.70
C HIS A 80 10.22 4.08 -9.19
N ALA A 81 10.58 2.84 -9.52
CA ALA A 81 10.53 2.33 -10.89
C ALA A 81 9.09 2.26 -11.46
N ASN A 82 8.09 1.99 -10.62
CA ASN A 82 6.68 1.98 -11.04
C ASN A 82 6.13 3.41 -11.24
N VAL A 83 6.52 4.38 -10.41
CA VAL A 83 6.14 5.80 -10.56
C VAL A 83 6.67 6.38 -11.88
N ILE A 84 7.92 6.06 -12.25
CA ILE A 84 8.48 6.48 -13.54
C ILE A 84 7.70 5.87 -14.71
N LYS A 85 7.24 4.63 -14.57
CA LYS A 85 6.47 3.95 -15.61
C LYS A 85 5.02 4.44 -15.73
N SER A 86 4.48 5.09 -14.71
CA SER A 86 3.05 5.46 -14.65
C SER A 86 2.76 6.93 -15.01
N ASP A 87 3.71 7.69 -15.55
CA ASP A 87 3.60 9.14 -15.83
C ASP A 87 3.29 10.02 -14.59
N CYS A 88 3.18 9.43 -13.41
CA CYS A 88 2.94 10.11 -12.13
C CYS A 88 4.18 10.84 -11.58
N ALA A 89 5.30 10.85 -12.32
CA ALA A 89 6.55 11.47 -11.90
C ALA A 89 6.47 13.00 -11.74
N SER A 90 5.46 13.64 -12.34
CA SER A 90 5.25 15.10 -12.25
C SER A 90 4.45 15.53 -11.02
N ASP A 91 3.95 14.59 -10.21
CA ASP A 91 3.18 14.95 -9.02
C ASP A 91 4.11 15.41 -7.87
N PRO A 92 3.96 16.64 -7.36
CA PRO A 92 4.84 17.20 -6.32
C PRO A 92 4.74 16.45 -4.99
N PHE A 93 3.61 15.79 -4.69
CA PHE A 93 3.45 14.96 -3.49
C PHE A 93 4.28 13.68 -3.58
N VAL A 94 4.34 13.07 -4.75
CA VAL A 94 5.19 11.91 -5.02
C VAL A 94 6.68 12.29 -4.91
N GLY A 95 7.07 13.45 -5.45
CA GLY A 95 8.43 13.97 -5.35
C GLY A 95 8.90 14.16 -3.90
N THR A 96 8.10 14.82 -3.05
CA THR A 96 8.45 15.04 -1.64
C THR A 96 8.53 13.74 -0.85
N SER A 97 7.63 12.79 -1.12
CA SER A 97 7.62 11.47 -0.47
C SER A 97 8.84 10.63 -0.83
N LEU A 98 9.34 10.73 -2.08
CA LEU A 98 10.56 10.07 -2.53
C LEU A 98 11.82 10.69 -1.92
N VAL A 99 11.87 12.02 -1.76
CA VAL A 99 13.00 12.71 -1.11
C VAL A 99 13.08 12.34 0.37
N ASP A 100 11.96 12.32 1.09
CA ASP A 100 11.91 11.87 2.49
C ASP A 100 12.38 10.42 2.65
N MET A 101 12.04 9.54 1.70
CA MET A 101 12.48 8.15 1.67
C MET A 101 14.00 8.01 1.49
N TYR A 102 14.63 8.81 0.62
CA TYR A 102 16.08 8.75 0.37
C TYR A 102 16.92 9.53 1.38
N ALA A 103 16.34 10.52 2.07
CA ALA A 103 17.04 11.37 3.03
C ALA A 103 17.20 10.74 4.42
N LYS A 104 16.63 9.55 4.64
CA LYS A 104 16.73 8.77 5.88
C LYS A 104 17.92 7.83 5.89
#